data_AF-A0A7M3XJJ7-F1
#
_entry.id   AF-A0A7M3XJJ7-F1
#
_cell.length_a   1.000
_cell.length_b   1.000
_cell.length_c   1.000
_cell.angle_alpha   90.00
_cell.angle_beta   90.00
_cell.angle_gamma   90.00
#
_symmetry.space_group_name_H-M   'P 1'
#
loop_
_entity.id
_entity.type
_entity.pdbx_description
1 polymer ?
#
loop_
_entity_poly.entity_id
_entity_poly.type
_entity_poly.pdbx_seq_one_letter_code
_entity_poly.pdbx_strand_id
1 'polypeptide(L)'
;MAKKARVDGVGDTSHLYEGKTIRSSAPSRKKAAGRLKSSTEIPKDAIPEIHVPSFIESFFGGPIVAKQKFLPADRMVSSLQIGAASSLTILCFLTLAITPVSGTAWFAVSNILGLGSLGGLFHLSLIVIGLIGGIYGTFQRDKRAMLVSYVSLILVTVRFAGSTVEFRFDFLPEGEIAQKFILILYAVFLVMYIELSSGVIRFSMLDTSIRMNEVYVMGVRKIT
;
A
#
# COMPACT_ATOMS: atom_id res chain seq x y z
N MET A 1 6.15 47.30 -40.14
CA MET A 1 5.27 46.18 -40.57
C MET A 1 5.81 44.89 -39.97
N ALA A 2 5.03 44.21 -39.13
CA ALA A 2 5.47 43.09 -38.30
C ALA A 2 5.52 41.76 -39.08
N LYS A 3 6.55 40.96 -38.80
CA LYS A 3 6.85 39.65 -39.40
C LYS A 3 5.90 38.59 -38.83
N LYS A 4 5.11 37.94 -39.68
CA LYS A 4 4.20 36.85 -39.29
C LYS A 4 5.02 35.58 -39.01
N ALA A 5 5.04 35.13 -37.76
CA ALA A 5 5.69 33.88 -37.36
C ALA A 5 4.95 32.68 -37.98
N ARG A 6 5.72 31.73 -38.55
CA ARG A 6 5.20 30.41 -38.94
C ARG A 6 5.01 29.58 -37.66
N VAL A 7 3.82 29.05 -37.47
CA VAL A 7 3.53 28.04 -36.44
C VAL A 7 3.85 26.69 -37.06
N ASP A 8 4.93 26.07 -36.60
CA ASP A 8 5.29 24.70 -36.97
C ASP A 8 4.26 23.71 -36.42
N GLY A 9 4.04 22.64 -37.18
CA GLY A 9 2.85 21.81 -37.14
C GLY A 9 2.50 21.24 -35.76
N VAL A 10 1.26 21.51 -35.35
CA VAL A 10 0.55 20.69 -34.36
C VAL A 10 0.33 19.33 -35.01
N GLY A 11 1.21 18.38 -34.72
CA GLY A 11 1.13 17.02 -35.24
C GLY A 11 -0.20 16.38 -34.82
N ASP A 12 -0.94 15.88 -35.81
CA ASP A 12 -2.19 15.17 -35.59
C ASP A 12 -1.92 13.86 -34.84
N THR A 13 -2.30 13.83 -33.57
CA THR A 13 -2.15 12.66 -32.69
C THR A 13 -3.24 11.62 -32.90
N SER A 14 -4.14 11.81 -33.87
CA SER A 14 -5.22 10.89 -34.23
C SER A 14 -4.72 9.46 -34.52
N HIS A 15 -3.55 9.34 -35.15
CA HIS A 15 -2.91 8.06 -35.47
C HIS A 15 -2.53 7.22 -34.23
N LEU A 16 -2.36 7.85 -33.05
CA LEU A 16 -2.12 7.13 -31.79
C LEU A 16 -3.38 6.45 -31.23
N TYR A 17 -4.55 6.72 -31.82
CA TYR A 17 -5.85 6.17 -31.44
C TYR A 17 -6.51 5.32 -32.54
N GLU A 18 -5.86 5.19 -33.71
CA GLU A 18 -6.32 4.36 -34.83
C GLU A 18 -6.25 2.88 -34.44
N GLY A 19 -7.37 2.38 -33.89
CA GLY A 19 -7.51 1.00 -33.40
C GLY A 19 -8.33 0.87 -32.12
N LYS A 20 -8.56 1.96 -31.38
CA LYS A 20 -9.48 1.97 -30.24
C LYS A 20 -10.82 2.56 -30.65
N THR A 21 -11.88 1.74 -30.63
CA THR A 21 -13.26 2.23 -30.75
C THR A 21 -13.55 3.19 -29.59
N ILE A 22 -13.54 4.50 -29.86
CA ILE A 22 -13.96 5.53 -28.91
C ILE A 22 -15.49 5.49 -28.84
N ARG A 23 -16.03 4.81 -27.83
CA ARG A 23 -17.47 4.89 -27.54
C ARG A 23 -17.70 6.17 -26.73
N SER A 24 -18.59 7.02 -27.24
CA SER A 24 -18.95 8.32 -26.65
C SER A 24 -19.71 8.23 -25.31
N SER A 25 -19.95 7.02 -24.82
CA SER A 25 -20.62 6.77 -23.55
C SER A 25 -20.04 5.53 -22.91
N ALA A 26 -19.90 5.56 -21.57
CA ALA A 26 -19.73 4.35 -20.80
C ALA A 26 -20.83 3.35 -21.22
N PRO A 27 -20.52 2.05 -21.40
CA PRO A 27 -21.56 1.04 -21.53
C PRO A 27 -22.47 1.22 -20.33
N SER A 28 -23.67 1.75 -20.56
CA SER A 28 -24.65 1.90 -19.51
C SER A 28 -24.85 0.52 -18.94
N ARG A 29 -24.38 0.29 -17.71
CA ARG A 29 -24.58 -0.96 -16.97
C ARG A 29 -26.07 -1.36 -17.03
N LYS A 30 -26.97 -0.37 -17.05
CA LYS A 30 -28.41 -0.55 -17.23
C LYS A 30 -28.81 -1.08 -18.62
N LYS A 31 -28.19 -0.61 -19.70
CA LYS A 31 -28.53 -1.03 -21.08
C LYS A 31 -27.95 -2.38 -21.48
N ALA A 32 -26.80 -2.76 -20.91
CA ALA A 32 -26.21 -4.10 -21.09
C ALA A 32 -26.88 -5.15 -20.20
N ALA A 33 -27.23 -4.81 -18.95
CA ALA A 33 -28.00 -5.70 -18.07
C ALA A 33 -29.43 -5.94 -18.57
N GLY A 34 -30.08 -4.90 -19.11
CA GLY A 34 -31.44 -5.03 -19.67
C GLY A 34 -31.54 -5.85 -20.96
N ARG A 35 -30.41 -6.16 -21.61
CA ARG A 35 -30.38 -7.04 -22.81
C ARG A 35 -29.97 -8.48 -22.52
N LEU A 36 -29.43 -8.77 -21.34
CA LEU A 36 -28.77 -10.05 -21.10
C LEU A 36 -29.58 -11.09 -20.34
N LYS A 37 -30.66 -10.76 -19.59
CA LYS A 37 -31.43 -11.81 -18.91
C LYS A 37 -32.91 -11.48 -18.71
N SER A 38 -33.76 -12.27 -19.36
CA SER A 38 -35.07 -12.68 -18.84
C SER A 38 -34.83 -13.67 -17.69
N SER A 39 -34.22 -13.21 -16.60
CA SER A 39 -34.09 -13.98 -15.37
C SER A 39 -34.40 -13.07 -14.20
N THR A 40 -35.30 -13.50 -13.33
CA THR A 40 -35.79 -12.80 -12.14
C THR A 40 -34.73 -12.67 -11.03
N GLU A 41 -33.54 -13.24 -11.22
CA GLU A 41 -32.43 -13.14 -10.28
C GLU A 41 -31.65 -11.83 -10.49
N ILE A 42 -31.66 -10.98 -9.47
CA ILE A 42 -30.86 -9.77 -9.41
C ILE A 42 -29.37 -10.19 -9.38
N PRO A 43 -28.52 -9.74 -10.33
CA PRO A 43 -27.10 -10.01 -10.29
C PRO A 43 -26.52 -9.60 -8.93
N LYS A 44 -25.66 -10.42 -8.32
CA LYS A 44 -25.09 -10.12 -6.99
C LYS A 44 -24.36 -8.77 -6.98
N ASP A 45 -23.80 -8.35 -8.11
CA ASP A 45 -23.15 -7.05 -8.30
C ASP A 45 -24.12 -5.85 -8.34
N ALA A 46 -25.43 -6.11 -8.46
CA ALA A 46 -26.50 -5.11 -8.44
C ALA A 46 -27.16 -4.96 -7.06
N ILE A 47 -26.82 -5.84 -6.10
CA ILE A 47 -27.26 -5.70 -4.72
C ILE A 47 -26.34 -4.65 -4.06
N PRO A 48 -26.87 -3.51 -3.60
CA PRO A 48 -26.05 -2.51 -2.93
C PRO A 48 -25.51 -3.09 -1.62
N GLU A 49 -24.19 -3.08 -1.46
CA GLU A 49 -23.57 -3.42 -0.17
C GLU A 49 -23.81 -2.26 0.80
N ILE A 50 -24.58 -2.52 1.86
CA ILE A 50 -24.83 -1.55 2.93
C ILE A 50 -23.62 -1.57 3.86
N HIS A 51 -22.77 -0.55 3.78
CA HIS A 51 -21.66 -0.36 4.72
C HIS A 51 -22.22 0.23 6.02
N VAL A 52 -22.29 -0.59 7.07
CA VAL A 52 -22.60 -0.12 8.43
C VAL A 52 -21.34 0.51 9.03
N PRO A 53 -21.35 1.81 9.37
CA PRO A 53 -20.18 2.47 9.96
C PRO A 53 -19.81 1.84 11.30
N SER A 54 -18.52 1.62 11.53
CA SER A 54 -18.04 1.23 12.87
C SER A 54 -18.13 2.41 13.84
N PHE A 55 -18.13 2.16 15.16
CA PHE A 55 -18.15 3.21 16.19
C PHE A 55 -17.13 4.34 15.92
N ILE A 56 -15.92 3.98 15.51
CA ILE A 56 -14.85 4.93 15.18
C ILE A 56 -15.21 5.75 13.93
N GLU A 57 -15.75 5.12 12.89
CA GLU A 57 -16.16 5.82 11.66
C GLU A 57 -17.35 6.75 11.92
N SER A 58 -18.27 6.38 12.82
CA SER A 58 -19.37 7.23 13.26
C SER A 58 -18.89 8.44 14.05
N PHE A 59 -17.88 8.27 14.93
CA PHE A 59 -17.31 9.37 15.71
C PHE A 59 -16.57 10.38 14.83
N PHE A 60 -15.83 9.91 13.83
CA PHE A 60 -15.07 10.77 12.91
C PHE A 60 -15.86 11.18 11.65
N GLY A 61 -17.15 10.87 11.58
CA GLY A 61 -18.03 11.30 10.48
C GLY A 61 -17.71 10.63 9.13
N GLY A 62 -16.99 9.51 9.13
CA GLY A 62 -16.62 8.78 7.92
C GLY A 62 -15.46 7.81 8.11
N PRO A 63 -15.13 7.02 7.07
CA PRO A 63 -14.00 6.09 7.13
C PRO A 63 -12.66 6.83 7.17
N ILE A 64 -11.88 6.63 8.24
CA ILE A 64 -10.52 7.20 8.42
C ILE A 64 -9.61 6.89 7.22
N VAL A 65 -9.77 5.69 6.64
CA VAL A 65 -9.10 5.28 5.40
C VAL A 65 -10.15 4.71 4.45
N ALA A 66 -10.33 5.34 3.30
CA ALA A 66 -11.32 4.92 2.31
C ALA A 66 -11.07 3.49 1.81
N LYS A 67 -12.14 2.66 1.81
CA LYS A 67 -12.12 1.34 1.17
C LYS A 67 -12.28 1.54 -0.33
N GLN A 68 -11.36 0.97 -1.10
CA GLN A 68 -11.46 0.94 -2.56
C GLN A 68 -11.43 -0.52 -3.00
N LYS A 69 -12.35 -0.88 -3.89
CA LYS A 69 -12.34 -2.18 -4.54
C LYS A 69 -11.54 -2.07 -5.82
N PHE A 70 -10.52 -2.92 -5.94
CA PHE A 70 -9.69 -2.99 -7.12
C PHE A 70 -10.07 -4.20 -7.96
N LEU A 71 -9.95 -4.06 -9.28
CA LEU A 71 -10.00 -5.21 -10.18
C LEU A 71 -8.78 -6.14 -9.93
N PRO A 72 -8.83 -7.42 -10.32
CA PRO A 72 -7.69 -8.34 -10.17
C PRO A 72 -6.38 -7.72 -10.69
N ALA A 73 -5.29 -7.90 -9.94
CA ALA A 73 -4.00 -7.29 -10.25
C ALA A 73 -3.54 -7.65 -11.66
N ASP A 74 -3.08 -6.65 -12.41
CA ASP A 74 -2.40 -6.86 -13.67
C ASP A 74 -0.93 -7.28 -13.43
N ARG A 75 -0.17 -7.50 -14.51
CA ARG A 75 1.23 -7.95 -14.40
C ARG A 75 2.12 -6.92 -13.68
N MET A 76 1.88 -5.63 -13.90
CA MET A 76 2.66 -4.57 -13.27
C MET A 76 2.38 -4.51 -11.76
N VAL A 77 1.12 -4.48 -11.36
CA VAL A 77 0.72 -4.50 -9.94
C VAL A 77 1.21 -5.76 -9.26
N SER A 78 1.09 -6.93 -9.90
CA SER A 78 1.59 -8.20 -9.35
C SER A 78 3.11 -8.17 -9.13
N SER A 79 3.88 -7.62 -10.07
CA SER A 79 5.34 -7.44 -9.89
C SER A 79 5.66 -6.53 -8.72
N LEU A 80 4.91 -5.43 -8.54
CA LEU A 80 5.07 -4.53 -7.40
C LEU A 80 4.68 -5.21 -6.08
N GLN A 81 3.66 -6.07 -6.08
CA GLN A 81 3.26 -6.85 -4.89
C GLN A 81 4.37 -7.81 -4.46
N ILE A 82 4.99 -8.51 -5.41
CA ILE A 82 6.14 -9.37 -5.12
C ILE A 82 7.32 -8.55 -4.62
N GLY A 83 7.63 -7.42 -5.27
CA GLY A 83 8.68 -6.50 -4.85
C GLY A 83 8.48 -6.01 -3.41
N ALA A 84 7.29 -5.51 -3.08
CA ALA A 84 6.94 -5.06 -1.74
C ALA A 84 6.95 -6.18 -0.69
N ALA A 85 6.49 -7.39 -1.04
CA ALA A 85 6.52 -8.53 -0.13
C ALA A 85 7.98 -9.00 0.13
N SER A 86 8.82 -8.98 -0.90
CA SER A 86 10.24 -9.33 -0.78
C SER A 86 11.00 -8.32 0.09
N SER A 87 10.77 -7.02 -0.13
CA SER A 87 11.38 -5.97 0.68
C SER A 87 10.92 -6.04 2.13
N LEU A 88 9.64 -6.31 2.38
CA LEU A 88 9.11 -6.55 3.72
C LEU A 88 9.75 -7.76 4.40
N THR A 89 9.96 -8.86 3.66
CA THR A 89 10.57 -10.07 4.23
C THR A 89 12.01 -9.80 4.67
N ILE A 90 12.80 -9.13 3.82
CA ILE A 90 14.17 -8.71 4.16
C ILE A 90 14.16 -7.73 5.32
N LEU A 91 13.25 -6.75 5.30
CA LEU A 91 13.08 -5.77 6.36
C LEU A 91 12.79 -6.43 7.71
N CYS A 92 11.86 -7.38 7.77
CA CYS A 92 11.54 -8.10 9.02
C CYS A 92 12.71 -8.94 9.53
N PHE A 93 13.48 -9.56 8.63
CA PHE A 93 14.72 -10.25 9.02
C PHE A 93 15.74 -9.27 9.62
N LEU A 94 15.94 -8.12 8.97
CA LEU A 94 16.82 -7.06 9.49
C LEU A 94 16.32 -6.52 10.83
N THR A 95 15.00 -6.32 11.01
CA THR A 95 14.41 -5.93 12.29
C THR A 95 14.79 -6.93 13.39
N LEU A 96 14.61 -8.23 13.13
CA LEU A 96 14.98 -9.27 14.12
C LEU A 96 16.47 -9.27 14.47
N ALA A 97 17.32 -8.99 13.49
CA ALA A 97 18.77 -8.95 13.68
C ALA A 97 19.23 -7.75 14.52
N ILE A 98 18.68 -6.55 14.25
CA ILE A 98 19.25 -5.28 14.75
C ILE A 98 18.45 -4.61 15.87
N THR A 99 17.22 -5.06 16.12
CA THR A 99 16.37 -4.49 17.18
C THR A 99 16.31 -5.45 18.36
N PRO A 100 17.29 -5.40 19.28
CA PRO A 100 17.18 -6.15 20.52
C PRO A 100 16.03 -5.58 21.35
N VAL A 101 15.39 -6.43 22.16
CA VAL A 101 14.31 -5.99 23.05
C VAL A 101 14.82 -5.11 24.20
N SER A 102 16.09 -5.28 24.59
CA SER A 102 16.71 -4.44 25.62
C SER A 102 16.64 -2.97 25.21
N GLY A 103 16.28 -2.06 26.12
CA GLY A 103 16.23 -0.61 25.84
C GLY A 103 14.97 -0.08 25.14
N THR A 104 13.96 -0.92 24.89
CA THR A 104 12.63 -0.44 24.45
C THR A 104 11.74 -0.08 25.63
N ALA A 105 10.70 0.73 25.39
CA ALA A 105 9.77 1.15 26.44
C ALA A 105 9.04 -0.04 27.09
N TRP A 106 8.56 -1.00 26.29
CA TRP A 106 7.87 -2.19 26.81
C TRP A 106 8.79 -3.13 27.59
N PHE A 107 10.08 -3.21 27.25
CA PHE A 107 11.05 -3.97 28.05
C PHE A 107 11.21 -3.34 29.42
N ALA A 108 11.41 -2.00 29.48
CA ALA A 108 11.53 -1.28 30.75
C ALA A 108 10.30 -1.46 31.63
N VAL A 109 9.09 -1.26 31.07
CA VAL A 109 7.83 -1.46 31.80
C VAL A 109 7.67 -2.90 32.28
N SER A 110 7.95 -3.88 31.42
CA SER A 110 7.82 -5.29 31.78
C SER A 110 8.76 -5.69 32.92
N ASN A 111 9.97 -5.12 32.98
CA ASN A 111 10.92 -5.36 34.06
C ASN A 111 10.47 -4.69 35.37
N ILE A 112 9.93 -3.47 35.32
CA ILE A 112 9.38 -2.79 36.50
C ILE A 112 8.25 -3.61 37.13
N LEU A 113 7.43 -4.26 36.30
CA LEU A 113 6.32 -5.11 36.73
C LEU A 113 6.76 -6.53 37.16
N GLY A 114 8.05 -6.87 37.07
CA GLY A 114 8.55 -8.21 37.36
C GLY A 114 8.17 -9.28 36.31
N LEU A 115 7.73 -8.85 35.13
CA LEU A 115 7.24 -9.70 34.03
C LEU A 115 8.17 -9.62 32.81
N GLY A 116 9.48 -9.82 32.98
CA GLY A 116 10.48 -9.56 31.93
C GLY A 116 10.25 -10.28 30.58
N SER A 117 9.62 -11.45 30.59
CA SER A 117 9.26 -12.19 29.36
C SER A 117 8.18 -11.48 28.52
N LEU A 118 7.33 -10.67 29.16
CA LEU A 118 6.23 -9.96 28.49
C LEU A 118 6.75 -8.88 27.53
N GLY A 119 7.87 -8.22 27.86
CA GLY A 119 8.52 -7.27 26.98
C GLY A 119 9.01 -7.93 25.69
N GLY A 120 9.62 -9.11 25.81
CA GLY A 120 10.03 -9.95 24.67
C GLY A 120 8.87 -10.35 23.77
N LEU A 121 7.77 -10.81 24.38
CA LEU A 121 6.57 -11.21 23.65
C LEU A 121 5.92 -10.04 22.91
N PHE A 122 5.78 -8.89 23.57
CA PHE A 122 5.23 -7.70 22.94
C PHE A 122 6.10 -7.24 21.76
N HIS A 123 7.42 -7.21 21.95
CA HIS A 123 8.37 -6.88 20.87
C HIS A 123 8.18 -7.79 19.65
N LEU A 124 8.15 -9.11 19.86
CA LEU A 124 7.96 -10.07 18.79
C LEU A 124 6.58 -9.93 18.12
N SER A 125 5.54 -9.64 18.89
CA SER A 125 4.19 -9.40 18.34
C SER A 125 4.16 -8.20 17.39
N LEU A 126 4.89 -7.12 17.68
CA LEU A 126 4.98 -5.97 16.76
C LEU A 126 5.58 -6.37 15.42
N ILE A 127 6.65 -7.18 15.43
CA ILE A 127 7.28 -7.69 14.21
C ILE A 127 6.31 -8.58 13.43
N VAL A 128 5.61 -9.49 14.11
CA VAL A 128 4.65 -10.40 13.49
C VAL A 128 3.46 -9.64 12.90
N ILE A 129 2.91 -8.65 13.62
CA ILE A 129 1.85 -7.77 13.13
C ILE A 129 2.32 -6.97 11.91
N GLY A 130 3.56 -6.46 11.97
CA GLY A 130 4.24 -5.82 10.84
C GLY A 130 4.25 -6.71 9.59
N LEU A 131 4.79 -7.92 9.74
CA LEU A 131 4.92 -8.88 8.65
C LEU A 131 3.57 -9.31 8.06
N ILE A 132 2.65 -9.80 8.92
CA ILE A 132 1.35 -10.32 8.49
C ILE A 132 0.49 -9.20 7.91
N GLY A 133 0.40 -8.06 8.61
CA GLY A 133 -0.34 -6.90 8.14
C GLY A 133 0.21 -6.37 6.82
N GLY A 134 1.53 -6.40 6.65
CA GLY A 134 2.18 -5.93 5.44
C GLY A 134 1.99 -6.84 4.24
N ILE A 135 2.10 -8.16 4.42
CA ILE A 135 1.80 -9.15 3.38
C ILE A 135 0.32 -9.06 3.00
N TYR A 136 -0.58 -9.15 3.98
CA TYR A 136 -2.01 -9.06 3.74
C TYR A 136 -2.39 -7.76 3.05
N GLY A 137 -1.91 -6.62 3.55
CA GLY A 137 -2.15 -5.31 2.98
C GLY A 137 -1.66 -5.20 1.53
N THR A 138 -0.49 -5.75 1.21
CA THR A 138 0.08 -5.74 -0.14
C THR A 138 -0.74 -6.56 -1.14
N PHE A 139 -1.08 -7.80 -0.81
CA PHE A 139 -1.79 -8.68 -1.73
C PHE A 139 -3.27 -8.31 -1.86
N GLN A 140 -3.92 -7.95 -0.75
CA GLN A 140 -5.32 -7.52 -0.74
C GLN A 140 -5.49 -6.06 -1.15
N ARG A 141 -4.38 -5.31 -1.27
CA ARG A 141 -4.35 -3.88 -1.58
C ARG A 141 -5.15 -3.07 -0.57
N ASP A 142 -5.06 -3.49 0.70
CA ASP A 142 -5.72 -2.83 1.82
C ASP A 142 -4.75 -1.85 2.49
N LYS A 143 -5.02 -0.55 2.30
CA LYS A 143 -4.23 0.55 2.88
C LYS A 143 -4.23 0.53 4.41
N ARG A 144 -5.29 0.03 5.05
CA ARG A 144 -5.38 -0.02 6.52
C ARG A 144 -4.39 -1.04 7.07
N ALA A 145 -4.35 -2.23 6.48
CA ALA A 145 -3.40 -3.27 6.87
C ALA A 145 -1.94 -2.85 6.57
N MET A 146 -1.69 -2.17 5.45
CA MET A 146 -0.40 -1.55 5.16
C MET A 146 0.00 -0.51 6.22
N LEU A 147 -0.93 0.34 6.64
CA LEU A 147 -0.66 1.34 7.69
C LEU A 147 -0.32 0.67 9.03
N VAL A 148 -1.08 -0.35 9.43
CA VAL A 148 -0.78 -1.15 10.63
C VAL A 148 0.63 -1.74 10.55
N SER A 149 1.02 -2.23 9.37
CA SER A 149 2.39 -2.72 9.14
C SER A 149 3.44 -1.65 9.35
N TYR A 150 3.31 -0.50 8.69
CA TYR A 150 4.27 0.60 8.80
C TYR A 150 4.42 1.07 10.24
N VAL A 151 3.29 1.29 10.93
CA VAL A 151 3.29 1.74 12.33
C VAL A 151 3.96 0.69 13.21
N SER A 152 3.67 -0.60 13.02
CA SER A 152 4.29 -1.66 13.82
C SER A 152 5.81 -1.74 13.61
N LEU A 153 6.28 -1.63 12.35
CA LEU A 153 7.70 -1.65 12.00
C LEU A 153 8.44 -0.38 12.42
N ILE A 154 7.77 0.76 12.51
CA ILE A 154 8.35 1.98 13.10
C ILE A 154 8.40 1.83 14.61
N LEU A 155 7.29 1.45 15.26
CA LEU A 155 7.20 1.35 16.70
C LEU A 155 8.23 0.38 17.26
N VAL A 156 8.45 -0.78 16.63
CA VAL A 156 9.43 -1.78 17.11
C VAL A 156 10.86 -1.25 17.14
N THR A 157 11.19 -0.23 16.32
CA THR A 157 12.51 0.41 16.32
C THR A 157 12.66 1.53 17.35
N VAL A 158 11.56 2.00 17.94
CA VAL A 158 11.61 3.08 18.93
C VAL A 158 12.32 2.58 20.18
N ARG A 159 13.42 3.27 20.53
CA ARG A 159 14.31 2.88 21.61
C ARG A 159 14.84 4.09 22.37
N PHE A 160 15.24 3.90 23.62
CA PHE A 160 15.90 4.95 24.39
C PHE A 160 17.28 5.28 23.81
N ALA A 161 17.59 6.57 23.67
CA ALA A 161 18.84 7.02 23.05
C ALA A 161 20.12 6.52 23.75
N GLY A 162 20.05 6.19 25.04
CA GLY A 162 21.18 5.67 25.83
C GLY A 162 21.38 4.15 25.76
N SER A 163 20.58 3.42 24.99
CA SER A 163 20.69 1.96 24.93
C SER A 163 21.79 1.49 23.97
N THR A 164 22.57 0.49 24.34
CA THR A 164 23.60 -0.13 23.48
C THR A 164 22.98 -0.82 22.29
N VAL A 165 23.44 -0.52 21.07
CA VAL A 165 23.00 -1.25 19.88
C VAL A 165 23.73 -2.59 19.88
N GLU A 166 23.02 -3.65 20.26
CA GLU A 166 23.53 -5.01 20.31
C GLU A 166 22.79 -5.84 19.26
N PHE A 167 23.53 -6.68 18.54
CA PHE A 167 22.91 -7.61 17.62
C PHE A 167 22.33 -8.80 18.35
N ARG A 168 21.22 -9.32 17.83
CA ARG A 168 20.57 -10.49 18.40
C ARG A 168 21.29 -11.81 18.10
N PHE A 169 22.15 -11.83 17.08
CA PHE A 169 22.77 -13.05 16.58
C PHE A 169 24.30 -12.96 16.54
N ASP A 170 24.97 -13.95 17.12
CA ASP A 170 26.42 -14.04 17.24
C ASP A 170 27.17 -14.22 15.91
N PHE A 171 26.46 -14.57 14.82
CA PHE A 171 27.06 -14.69 13.50
C PHE A 171 27.20 -13.34 12.77
N LEU A 172 26.59 -12.27 13.30
CA LEU A 172 26.67 -10.95 12.69
C LEU A 172 27.98 -10.26 13.08
N PRO A 173 28.62 -9.55 12.15
CA PRO A 173 29.88 -8.86 12.42
C PRO A 173 29.69 -7.77 13.48
N GLU A 174 30.45 -7.85 14.57
CA GLU A 174 30.41 -6.90 15.70
C GLU A 174 31.17 -5.58 15.43
N GLY A 175 31.83 -5.46 14.28
CA GLY A 175 32.55 -4.24 13.92
C GLY A 175 31.62 -3.04 13.73
N GLU A 176 31.99 -1.89 14.31
CA GLU A 176 31.22 -0.64 14.24
C GLU A 176 30.80 -0.27 12.80
N ILE A 177 31.70 -0.48 11.84
CA ILE A 177 31.44 -0.22 10.41
C ILE A 177 30.33 -1.12 9.87
N ALA A 178 30.41 -2.42 10.15
CA ALA A 178 29.41 -3.38 9.70
C ALA A 178 28.06 -3.09 10.35
N GLN A 179 28.08 -2.67 11.62
CA GLN A 179 26.87 -2.32 12.33
C GLN A 179 26.14 -1.12 11.71
N LYS A 180 26.87 -0.04 11.43
CA LYS A 180 26.32 1.13 10.75
C LYS A 180 25.82 0.79 9.34
N PHE A 181 26.53 -0.07 8.63
CA PHE A 181 26.11 -0.50 7.30
C PHE A 181 24.78 -1.27 7.32
N ILE A 182 24.59 -2.20 8.25
CA ILE A 182 23.33 -2.94 8.41
C ILE A 182 22.19 -2.00 8.83
N LEU A 183 22.46 -0.99 9.66
CA LEU A 183 21.47 0.03 10.01
C LEU A 183 21.03 0.86 8.80
N ILE A 184 21.97 1.24 7.94
CA ILE A 184 21.67 1.93 6.67
C ILE A 184 20.83 1.01 5.77
N LEU A 185 21.20 -0.27 5.66
CA LEU A 185 20.45 -1.25 4.88
C LEU A 185 19.00 -1.36 5.38
N TYR A 186 18.81 -1.42 6.70
CA TYR A 186 17.49 -1.41 7.32
C TYR A 186 16.67 -0.17 6.91
N ALA A 187 17.26 1.03 7.01
CA ALA A 187 16.58 2.27 6.64
C ALA A 187 16.18 2.29 5.15
N VAL A 188 17.06 1.82 4.27
CA VAL A 188 16.78 1.70 2.82
C VAL A 188 15.63 0.74 2.57
N PHE A 189 15.64 -0.44 3.20
CA PHE A 189 14.55 -1.42 3.04
C PHE A 189 13.23 -0.94 3.63
N LEU A 190 13.24 -0.17 4.72
CA LEU A 190 12.05 0.43 5.29
C LEU A 190 11.38 1.41 4.31
N VAL A 191 12.18 2.34 3.76
CA VAL A 191 11.69 3.29 2.76
C VAL A 191 11.24 2.58 1.49
N MET A 192 12.04 1.62 1.01
CA MET A 192 11.71 0.85 -0.18
C MET A 192 10.42 0.05 -0.01
N TYR A 193 10.20 -0.56 1.16
CA TYR A 193 8.94 -1.23 1.46
C TYR A 193 7.77 -0.25 1.34
N ILE A 194 7.81 0.87 2.06
CA ILE A 194 6.74 1.88 2.07
C ILE A 194 6.45 2.41 0.66
N GLU A 195 7.48 2.71 -0.13
CA GLU A 195 7.34 3.23 -1.50
C GLU A 195 6.74 2.20 -2.45
N LEU A 196 7.22 0.94 -2.39
CA LEU A 196 6.71 -0.12 -3.26
C LEU A 196 5.26 -0.48 -2.94
N SER A 197 4.90 -0.64 -1.66
CA SER A 197 3.51 -0.92 -1.26
C SER A 197 2.59 0.26 -1.51
N SER A 198 3.06 1.51 -1.39
CA SER A 198 2.30 2.69 -1.83
C SER A 198 2.12 2.72 -3.36
N GLY A 199 3.15 2.30 -4.09
CA GLY A 199 3.11 2.09 -5.54
C GLY A 199 2.04 1.08 -5.95
N VAL A 200 1.95 -0.06 -5.27
CA VAL A 200 0.91 -1.09 -5.50
C VAL A 200 -0.48 -0.47 -5.50
N ILE A 201 -0.79 0.38 -4.51
CA ILE A 201 -2.08 1.04 -4.40
C ILE A 201 -2.30 2.04 -5.54
N ARG A 202 -1.31 2.90 -5.80
CA ARG A 202 -1.40 3.94 -6.84
C ARG A 202 -1.61 3.35 -8.23
N PHE A 203 -0.84 2.31 -8.58
CA PHE A 203 -0.99 1.64 -9.86
C PHE A 203 -2.27 0.81 -9.93
N SER A 204 -2.72 0.21 -8.82
CA SER A 204 -4.02 -0.48 -8.79
C SER A 204 -5.20 0.46 -9.02
N MET A 205 -5.13 1.70 -8.53
CA MET A 205 -6.14 2.73 -8.83
C MET A 205 -6.15 3.09 -10.31
N LEU A 206 -4.97 3.35 -10.88
CA LEU A 206 -4.82 3.73 -12.29
C LEU A 206 -5.30 2.61 -13.23
N ASP A 207 -4.89 1.38 -12.96
CA ASP A 207 -5.27 0.22 -13.76
C ASP A 207 -6.78 -0.10 -13.62
N THR A 208 -7.33 0.01 -12.41
CA THR A 208 -8.78 -0.15 -12.21
C THR A 208 -9.56 0.94 -12.94
N SER A 209 -9.15 2.21 -12.86
CA SER A 209 -9.87 3.33 -13.46
C SER A 209 -9.83 3.31 -14.99
N ILE A 210 -8.72 2.84 -15.59
CA ILE A 210 -8.60 2.61 -17.04
C ILE A 210 -9.52 1.47 -17.49
N ARG A 211 -9.46 0.31 -16.81
CA ARG A 211 -10.25 -0.88 -17.20
C ARG A 211 -11.75 -0.71 -16.98
N MET A 212 -12.15 0.11 -16.01
CA MET A 212 -13.55 0.46 -15.76
C MET A 212 -14.08 1.60 -16.65
N ASN A 213 -13.23 2.15 -17.52
CA ASN A 213 -13.50 3.31 -18.37
C ASN A 213 -13.92 4.58 -17.60
N GLU A 214 -13.65 4.69 -16.29
CA GLU A 214 -13.98 5.89 -15.51
C GLU A 214 -13.18 7.11 -16.02
N VAL A 215 -11.93 6.88 -16.44
CA VAL A 215 -11.04 7.91 -16.99
C VAL A 215 -11.49 8.39 -18.38
N TYR A 216 -12.20 7.56 -19.16
CA TYR A 216 -12.73 7.93 -20.47
C TYR A 216 -14.09 8.65 -20.41
N VAL A 217 -14.71 8.79 -19.22
CA VAL A 217 -15.98 9.51 -19.04
C VAL A 217 -15.75 10.99 -18.68
N MET A 218 -14.57 11.38 -18.18
CA MET A 218 -14.18 12.79 -18.06
C MET A 218 -13.69 13.36 -19.40
N GLY A 219 -14.54 13.24 -20.43
CA GLY A 219 -14.36 14.02 -21.65
C GLY A 219 -14.43 15.51 -21.30
N VAL A 220 -13.29 16.17 -21.25
CA VAL A 220 -13.11 17.64 -21.15
C VAL A 220 -13.84 18.39 -22.30
N ARG A 221 -14.40 17.66 -23.28
CA ARG A 221 -15.26 18.20 -24.35
C ARG A 221 -16.64 18.73 -23.88
N LYS A 222 -16.89 18.83 -22.57
CA LYS A 222 -18.08 19.46 -21.98
C LYS A 222 -17.75 20.53 -20.92
N ILE A 223 -16.55 21.10 -20.96
CA ILE A 223 -16.32 22.38 -20.30
C ILE A 223 -16.52 23.44 -21.39
N THR A 224 -17.77 23.89 -21.52
CA THR A 224 -18.14 25.08 -22.29
C THR A 224 -18.34 26.22 -21.31
#